data_AF-E9H5Y3-F1
#
_entry.id   AF-E9H5Y3-F1
#
_cell.length_a   1.000
_cell.length_b   1.000
_cell.length_c   1.000
_cell.angle_alpha   90.00
_cell.angle_beta   90.00
_cell.angle_gamma   90.00
#
_symmetry.space_group_name_H-M   'P 1'
#
loop_
_entity.id
_entity.type
_entity.pdbx_description
1 polymer ?
#
loop_
_entity_poly.entity_id
_entity_poly.type
_entity_poly.pdbx_seq_one_letter_code
_entity_poly.pdbx_strand_id
1 'polypeptide(L)'
;RKRQKGCRPKRSMSSFFPVKLKKLGYCGLPRWMIDKDFSTVDMIFVPVNVKNNHWSLVVVNTKTFVLKLYDSLVRIEEIAGYMELL
;
A
#
# COMPACT_ATOMS: atom_id res chain seq x y z
N ARG A 1 3.74 -6.11 22.87
CA ARG A 1 2.72 -6.61 21.91
C ARG A 1 2.92 -8.11 21.69
N LYS A 2 2.02 -8.99 22.15
CA LYS A 2 2.12 -10.45 21.89
C LYS A 2 1.83 -10.73 20.41
N ARG A 3 2.76 -11.36 19.70
CA ARG A 3 2.51 -11.86 18.33
C ARG A 3 1.54 -13.04 18.42
N GLN A 4 0.51 -13.02 17.57
CA GLN A 4 -0.37 -14.16 17.41
C GLN A 4 0.45 -15.31 16.79
N LYS A 5 0.48 -16.48 17.44
CA LYS A 5 1.26 -17.63 16.98
C LYS A 5 0.75 -18.05 15.59
N GLY A 6 1.66 -18.28 14.64
CA GLY A 6 1.35 -18.73 13.26
C GLY A 6 1.11 -17.64 12.20
N CYS A 7 1.10 -16.35 12.56
CA CYS A 7 0.97 -15.27 11.57
C CYS A 7 2.34 -14.75 11.10
N ARG A 8 2.53 -14.62 9.78
CA ARG A 8 3.72 -13.96 9.22
C ARG A 8 3.68 -12.47 9.62
N PRO A 9 4.84 -11.81 9.67
CA PRO A 9 4.88 -10.39 9.99
C PRO A 9 3.98 -9.55 9.07
N LYS A 10 3.49 -8.44 9.60
CA LYS A 10 2.82 -7.38 8.84
C LYS A 10 3.84 -6.29 8.54
N ARG A 11 3.72 -5.62 7.41
CA ARG A 11 4.68 -4.61 6.97
C ARG A 11 3.98 -3.32 6.58
N SER A 12 4.58 -2.19 6.93
CA SER A 12 4.15 -0.88 6.45
C SER A 12 5.20 -0.31 5.51
N MET A 13 4.74 0.35 4.45
CA MET A 13 5.57 1.14 3.55
C MET A 13 5.58 2.59 4.00
N SER A 14 6.56 3.35 3.51
CA SER A 14 6.58 4.81 3.64
C SER A 14 5.47 5.43 2.80
N SER A 15 4.91 6.56 3.25
CA SER A 15 3.94 7.34 2.46
C SER A 15 4.53 7.91 1.17
N PHE A 16 5.87 8.01 1.08
CA PHE A 16 6.56 8.38 -0.15
C PHE A 16 6.65 7.24 -1.17
N PHE A 17 6.35 6.00 -0.77
CA PHE A 17 6.32 4.81 -1.64
C PHE A 17 5.47 5.00 -2.90
N PRO A 18 4.14 5.23 -2.79
CA PRO A 18 3.28 5.37 -3.96
C PRO A 18 3.70 6.52 -4.88
N VAL A 19 4.07 7.67 -4.31
CA VAL A 19 4.52 8.85 -5.08
C VAL A 19 5.75 8.53 -5.93
N LYS A 20 6.74 7.86 -5.34
CA LYS A 20 7.98 7.51 -6.04
C LYS A 20 7.76 6.40 -7.06
N LEU A 21 6.89 5.44 -6.76
CA LEU A 21 6.47 4.39 -7.69
C LEU A 21 5.80 4.97 -8.93
N LYS A 22 4.85 5.89 -8.76
CA LYS A 22 4.16 6.56 -9.87
C LYS A 22 5.12 7.37 -10.73
N LYS A 23 6.05 8.11 -10.11
CA LYS A 23 6.97 9.02 -10.82
C LYS A 23 8.10 8.28 -11.56
N LEU A 24 8.68 7.25 -10.95
CA LEU A 24 9.90 6.60 -11.46
C LEU A 24 9.67 5.18 -11.95
N GLY A 25 8.45 4.66 -11.82
CA GLY A 25 8.14 3.25 -12.04
C GLY A 25 8.86 2.33 -11.06
N TYR A 26 8.72 1.03 -11.29
CA TYR A 26 9.34 -0.01 -10.47
C TYR A 26 10.87 0.09 -10.46
N CYS A 27 11.48 0.37 -11.62
CA CYS A 27 12.93 0.47 -11.78
C CYS A 27 13.57 1.58 -10.93
N GLY A 28 12.79 2.59 -10.51
CA GLY A 28 13.25 3.67 -9.63
C GLY A 28 13.22 3.37 -8.13
N LEU A 29 12.83 2.15 -7.74
CA LEU A 29 12.69 1.74 -6.34
C LEU A 29 13.68 0.69 -5.81
N PRO A 30 14.88 0.46 -6.39
CA PRO A 30 15.71 -0.68 -6.03
C PRO A 30 16.03 -0.69 -4.54
N ARG A 31 16.39 0.44 -3.92
CA ARG A 31 16.65 0.50 -2.47
C ARG A 31 15.44 0.14 -1.59
N TRP A 32 14.21 0.41 -2.04
CA TRP A 32 13.00 0.08 -1.27
C TRP A 32 12.50 -1.34 -1.52
N MET A 33 13.02 -1.98 -2.56
CA MET A 33 12.63 -3.30 -3.03
C MET A 33 13.71 -4.37 -2.83
N ILE A 34 14.97 -3.96 -2.61
CA ILE A 34 16.17 -4.81 -2.55
C ILE A 34 16.07 -5.95 -1.52
N ASP A 35 15.46 -5.70 -0.35
CA ASP A 35 15.31 -6.72 0.71
C ASP A 35 13.85 -7.09 0.96
N LYS A 36 12.97 -6.88 -0.02
CA LYS A 36 11.52 -7.00 0.19
C LYS A 36 10.95 -8.19 -0.56
N ASP A 37 11.21 -9.37 -0.02
CA ASP A 37 10.35 -10.51 -0.31
C ASP A 37 8.97 -10.28 0.34
N PHE A 38 7.97 -10.02 -0.50
CA PHE A 38 6.59 -9.82 -0.08
C PHE A 38 5.87 -11.13 0.26
N SER A 39 6.40 -12.28 -0.16
CA SER A 39 5.86 -13.59 0.20
C SER A 39 6.04 -13.92 1.69
N THR A 40 6.99 -13.25 2.36
CA THR A 40 7.33 -13.47 3.78
C THR A 40 6.42 -12.72 4.77
N VAL A 41 5.48 -11.92 4.28
CA VAL A 41 4.56 -11.13 5.10
C VAL A 41 3.12 -11.51 4.80
N ASP A 42 2.20 -11.27 5.73
CA ASP A 42 0.76 -11.55 5.54
C ASP A 42 -0.01 -10.35 4.98
N MET A 43 0.43 -9.15 5.34
CA MET A 43 -0.23 -7.91 4.96
C MET A 43 0.82 -6.82 4.74
N ILE A 44 0.61 -6.02 3.70
CA ILE A 44 1.39 -4.82 3.40
C ILE A 44 0.44 -3.62 3.45
N PHE A 45 0.80 -2.64 4.26
CA PHE A 45 0.09 -1.38 4.42
C PHE A 45 0.84 -0.30 3.66
N VAL A 46 0.14 0.37 2.74
CA VAL A 46 0.67 1.47 1.93
C VAL A 46 -0.17 2.70 2.23
N PRO A 47 0.28 3.60 3.12
CA PRO A 47 -0.41 4.86 3.33
C PRO A 47 -0.26 5.75 2.10
N VAL A 48 -1.35 6.38 1.68
CA VAL A 48 -1.43 7.24 0.51
C VAL A 48 -1.86 8.62 0.98
N ASN A 49 -1.07 9.64 0.65
CA ASN A 49 -1.46 11.02 0.82
C ASN A 49 -2.03 11.55 -0.50
N VAL A 50 -3.35 11.59 -0.60
CA VAL A 50 -4.08 12.08 -1.77
C VAL A 50 -4.04 13.61 -1.78
N LYS A 51 -3.36 14.16 -2.79
CA LYS A 51 -3.26 15.61 -3.06
C LYS A 51 -2.81 16.45 -1.85
N ASN A 52 -2.03 15.87 -0.94
CA ASN A 52 -1.58 16.53 0.29
C ASN A 52 -2.70 17.02 1.22
N ASN A 53 -3.91 16.46 1.07
CA ASN A 53 -5.11 16.92 1.79
C ASN A 53 -5.82 15.78 2.52
N HIS A 54 -5.73 14.56 1.98
CA HIS A 54 -6.50 13.42 2.48
C HIS A 54 -5.64 12.18 2.57
N TRP A 55 -5.81 11.40 3.64
CA TRP A 55 -5.09 10.16 3.85
C TRP A 55 -5.98 8.95 3.57
N SER A 56 -5.47 8.09 2.70
CA SER A 56 -6.08 6.81 2.37
C SER A 56 -5.10 5.69 2.68
N LEU A 57 -5.59 4.46 2.73
CA LEU A 57 -4.76 3.30 3.02
C LEU A 57 -5.04 2.19 2.00
N VAL A 58 -3.99 1.81 1.28
CA VAL A 58 -4.01 0.58 0.50
C VAL A 58 -3.49 -0.57 1.36
N VAL A 59 -4.25 -1.65 1.40
CA VAL A 59 -3.87 -2.89 2.08
C VAL A 59 -3.75 -4.00 1.05
N VAL A 60 -2.56 -4.58 0.95
CA VAL A 60 -2.31 -5.78 0.16
C VAL A 60 -2.32 -6.98 1.09
N ASN A 61 -3.28 -7.88 0.89
CA ASN A 61 -3.28 -9.19 1.53
C ASN A 61 -2.54 -10.16 0.61
N THR A 62 -1.37 -10.61 1.03
CA THR A 62 -0.48 -11.48 0.24
C THR A 62 -0.89 -12.96 0.29
N LYS A 63 -1.78 -13.35 1.22
CA LYS A 63 -2.34 -14.72 1.25
C LYS A 63 -3.44 -14.89 0.22
N THR A 64 -4.28 -13.88 0.07
CA THR A 64 -5.45 -13.92 -0.82
C THR A 64 -5.21 -13.20 -2.15
N PHE A 65 -4.05 -12.54 -2.30
CA PHE A 65 -3.74 -11.65 -3.43
C PHE A 65 -4.82 -10.57 -3.67
N VAL A 66 -5.45 -10.10 -2.59
CA VAL A 66 -6.48 -9.07 -2.64
C VAL A 66 -5.88 -7.74 -2.23
N LEU A 67 -6.13 -6.71 -3.04
CA LEU A 67 -5.85 -5.32 -2.72
C LEU A 67 -7.15 -4.64 -2.29
N LYS A 68 -7.13 -3.96 -1.15
CA LYS A 68 -8.25 -3.14 -0.66
C LYS A 68 -7.79 -1.70 -0.47
N LEU A 69 -8.53 -0.77 -1.04
CA LEU A 69 -8.41 0.65 -0.74
C LEU A 69 -9.39 0.99 0.38
N TYR A 70 -8.88 1.55 1.46
CA TYR A 70 -9.65 2.14 2.53
C TYR A 70 -9.52 3.65 2.42
N ASP A 71 -10.67 4.28 2.21
CA ASP A 71 -10.74 5.71 2.03
C ASP A 71 -11.98 6.22 2.76
N SER A 72 -11.79 7.16 3.68
CA SER A 72 -12.89 7.70 4.49
C SER A 72 -13.71 8.79 3.78
N LEU A 73 -13.25 9.29 2.64
CA LEU A 73 -13.90 10.35 1.87
C LEU A 73 -14.46 9.86 0.52
N VAL A 74 -14.04 8.69 0.03
CA VAL A 74 -14.57 8.11 -1.21
C VAL A 74 -16.08 7.91 -1.13
N ARG A 75 -16.78 8.55 -2.07
CA ARG A 75 -18.18 8.28 -2.40
C ARG A 75 -18.24 7.27 -3.55
N ILE A 76 -19.30 6.47 -3.59
CA ILE A 76 -19.47 5.34 -4.55
C ILE A 76 -19.36 5.79 -6.02
N GLU A 77 -19.65 7.07 -6.32
CA GLU A 77 -19.65 7.64 -7.67
C GLU A 77 -18.25 8.03 -8.21
N GLU A 78 -17.21 8.11 -7.36
CA GLU A 78 -15.90 8.68 -7.72
C GLU A 78 -14.78 7.64 -7.98
N ILE A 79 -15.13 6.36 -8.02
CA ILE A 79 -14.15 5.25 -8.03
C ILE A 79 -13.24 5.28 -9.27
N ALA A 80 -13.75 5.73 -10.43
CA ALA A 80 -12.96 5.79 -11.66
C ALA A 80 -11.80 6.80 -11.59
N GLY A 81 -12.04 7.99 -11.04
CA GLY A 81 -10.99 9.01 -10.90
C GLY A 81 -9.96 8.67 -9.83
N TYR A 82 -10.32 7.84 -8.85
CA TYR A 82 -9.43 7.42 -7.77
C TYR A 82 -8.23 6.60 -8.26
N MET A 83 -8.45 5.75 -9.26
CA MET A 83 -7.40 4.91 -9.83
C MET A 83 -6.37 5.72 -10.63
N GLU A 84 -6.74 6.89 -11.15
CA GLU A 84 -5.80 7.81 -11.81
C GLU A 84 -5.01 8.70 -10.83
N LEU A 85 -5.54 8.91 -9.63
CA LEU A 85 -4.92 9.74 -8.60
C LEU A 85 -3.85 8.99 -7.80
N LEU A 86 -3.99 7.67 -7.65
CA LEU A 86 -2.94 6.77 -7.13
C LEU A 86 -1.74 6.66 -8.07
#